data_AF-A0A2G6D3U6-F1
#
_entry.id   AF-A0A2G6D3U6-F1
#
_cell.length_a   1.000
_cell.length_b   1.000
_cell.length_c   1.000
_cell.angle_alpha   90.00
_cell.angle_beta   90.00
_cell.angle_gamma   90.00
#
_symmetry.space_group_name_H-M   'P 1'
#
loop_
_entity.id
_entity.type
_entity.pdbx_description
1 polymer ?
#
loop_
_entity_poly.entity_id
_entity_poly.type
_entity_poly.pdbx_seq_one_letter_code
_entity_poly.pdbx_strand_id
1 'polypeptide(L)' 'MKKTLGYILFILSFVAWGVIALLPFLDITKVQVASFTTLLLIAGEVFFWLSLVLLGKEFWINIKAFFTRKKIS' A
#
# COMPACT_ATOMS: atom_id res chain seq x y z
N MET A 1 4.22 -2.02 19.47
CA MET A 1 3.06 -1.22 19.02
C MET A 1 3.37 -0.40 17.77
N LYS A 2 4.38 0.49 17.76
CA LYS A 2 4.71 1.35 16.59
C LYS A 2 5.02 0.56 15.30
N LYS A 3 5.79 -0.53 15.40
CA LYS A 3 6.10 -1.41 14.26
C LYS A 3 4.85 -2.14 13.73
N THR A 4 3.97 -2.61 14.60
CA THR A 4 2.69 -3.23 14.22
C THR A 4 1.83 -2.26 13.41
N LEU A 5 1.73 -0.99 13.86
CA LEU A 5 1.01 0.05 13.13
C LEU A 5 1.62 0.31 11.76
N GLY A 6 2.95 0.33 11.66
CA GLY A 6 3.66 0.41 10.39
C GLY A 6 3.30 -0.71 9.43
N TYR A 7 3.28 -1.97 9.88
CA TYR A 7 2.88 -3.10 9.04
C TYR A 7 1.40 -3.04 8.63
N ILE A 8 0.51 -2.59 9.52
CA ILE A 8 -0.91 -2.38 9.18
C ILE A 8 -1.06 -1.33 8.08
N LEU A 9 -0.38 -0.18 8.21
CA LEU A 9 -0.40 0.88 7.19
C LEU A 9 0.17 0.40 5.85
N PHE A 10 1.24 -0.40 5.89
CA PHE A 10 1.82 -1.00 4.69
C PHE A 10 0.82 -1.93 4.00
N ILE A 11 0.14 -2.80 4.73
CA ILE A 11 -0.89 -3.67 4.13
C ILE A 11 -2.05 -2.83 3.58
N LEU A 12 -2.49 -1.81 4.32
CA LEU A 12 -3.60 -0.95 3.94
C LEU A 12 -3.31 -0.16 2.66
N SER A 13 -2.05 0.22 2.39
CA SER A 13 -1.70 0.85 1.12
C SER A 13 -1.94 -0.09 -0.07
N PHE A 14 -1.65 -1.39 0.04
CA PHE A 14 -1.97 -2.36 -1.02
C PHE A 14 -3.47 -2.65 -1.11
N VAL A 15 -4.19 -2.62 0.00
CA VAL A 15 -5.66 -2.72 -0.02
C VAL A 15 -6.27 -1.58 -0.82
N ALA A 16 -5.76 -0.35 -0.71
CA ALA A 16 -6.24 0.78 -1.51
C ALA A 16 -6.13 0.50 -3.02
N TRP A 17 -5.00 -0.07 -3.47
CA TRP A 17 -4.83 -0.52 -4.86
C TRP A 17 -5.81 -1.63 -5.25
N GLY A 18 -6.05 -2.60 -4.37
CA GLY A 18 -7.04 -3.65 -4.58
C GLY A 18 -8.46 -3.09 -4.74
N VAL A 19 -8.85 -2.11 -3.91
CA VAL A 19 -10.15 -1.45 -4.02
C VAL A 19 -10.27 -0.66 -5.31
N ILE A 20 -9.21 0.06 -5.74
CA ILE A 20 -9.18 0.77 -7.02
C ILE A 20 -9.46 -0.19 -8.19
N ALA A 21 -8.84 -1.37 -8.19
CA ALA A 21 -9.06 -2.38 -9.21
C ALA A 21 -10.50 -2.91 -9.23
N LEU A 22 -11.22 -2.85 -8.11
CA LEU A 22 -12.60 -3.29 -7.99
C LEU A 22 -13.64 -2.21 -8.32
N LEU A 23 -13.28 -0.92 -8.28
CA LEU A 23 -14.19 0.20 -8.56
C LEU A 23 -14.96 0.09 -9.89
N PRO A 24 -14.36 -0.36 -11.02
CA PRO A 24 -15.09 -0.48 -12.29
C PRO A 24 -16.22 -1.51 -12.28
N PHE A 25 -16.23 -2.43 -11.31
CA PHE A 25 -17.24 -3.47 -11.17
C PHE A 25 -18.39 -3.05 -10.23
N LEU A 26 -18.29 -1.90 -9.58
CA LEU A 26 -19.37 -1.33 -8.78
C LEU A 26 -20.33 -0.56 -9.69
N ASP A 27 -21.63 -0.61 -9.35
CA ASP A 27 -22.67 0.16 -10.03
C ASP A 27 -22.67 1.63 -9.57
N ILE A 28 -21.60 2.34 -9.96
CA ILE A 28 -21.36 3.75 -9.63
C ILE A 28 -21.04 4.56 -10.88
N THR A 29 -21.29 5.86 -10.82
CA THR A 29 -21.04 6.74 -11.97
C THR A 29 -19.55 6.88 -12.27
N LYS A 30 -19.21 7.17 -13.54
CA LYS A 30 -17.81 7.41 -13.96
C LYS A 30 -17.13 8.53 -13.16
N VAL A 31 -17.90 9.56 -12.79
CA VAL A 31 -17.42 10.67 -11.96
C VAL A 31 -17.02 10.17 -10.58
N GLN A 32 -17.87 9.35 -9.95
CA GLN A 32 -17.55 8.73 -8.66
C GLN A 32 -16.34 7.81 -8.73
N VAL A 33 -16.21 6.98 -9.77
CA VAL A 33 -15.03 6.13 -9.97
C VAL A 33 -13.76 6.97 -10.01
N ALA A 34 -13.73 8.06 -10.78
CA ALA A 34 -12.57 8.93 -10.89
C ALA A 34 -12.23 9.62 -9.54
N SER A 35 -13.24 10.11 -8.82
CA SER A 35 -13.08 10.71 -7.50
C SER A 35 -12.53 9.71 -6.47
N PHE A 36 -13.14 8.53 -6.36
CA PHE A 36 -12.67 7.49 -5.43
C PHE A 36 -11.29 6.98 -5.78
N THR A 37 -10.99 6.79 -7.07
CA THR A 37 -9.67 6.37 -7.53
C THR A 37 -8.61 7.37 -7.08
N THR A 38 -8.85 8.66 -7.31
CA THR A 38 -7.91 9.72 -6.92
C THR A 38 -7.69 9.76 -5.41
N LEU A 39 -8.77 9.65 -4.63
CA LEU A 39 -8.69 9.67 -3.17
C LEU A 39 -7.98 8.44 -2.60
N LEU A 40 -8.30 7.24 -3.11
CA LEU A 40 -7.66 5.98 -2.72
C LEU A 40 -6.18 5.96 -3.12
N LEU A 41 -5.83 6.51 -4.28
CA LEU A 41 -4.44 6.61 -4.73
C LEU A 41 -3.62 7.45 -3.75
N ILE A 42 -4.09 8.67 -3.45
CA ILE A 42 -3.41 9.57 -2.51
C ILE A 42 -3.32 8.93 -1.11
N ALA A 43 -4.41 8.35 -0.62
CA ALA A 43 -4.42 7.68 0.68
C ALA A 43 -3.45 6.48 0.71
N GLY A 44 -3.42 5.68 -0.35
CA GLY A 44 -2.51 4.55 -0.50
C GLY A 44 -1.05 4.98 -0.43
N GLU A 45 -0.67 6.01 -1.20
CA GLU A 45 0.68 6.58 -1.16
C GLU A 45 1.02 7.12 0.23
N VAL A 46 0.13 7.91 0.86
CA VAL A 46 0.35 8.45 2.21
C VAL A 46 0.57 7.34 3.23
N PHE A 47 -0.25 6.29 3.21
CA PHE A 47 -0.08 5.14 4.12
C PHE A 47 1.21 4.37 3.85
N PHE A 48 1.60 4.22 2.59
CA PHE A 48 2.86 3.58 2.23
C PHE A 48 4.05 4.36 2.77
N TRP A 49 4.15 5.67 2.52
CA TRP A 49 5.24 6.50 3.03
C TRP A 49 5.27 6.54 4.56
N LEU A 50 4.11 6.67 5.20
CA LEU A 50 4.00 6.66 6.66
C LEU A 50 4.44 5.31 7.25
N SER A 51 4.10 4.20 6.58
CA SER A 51 4.54 2.87 6.97
C SER A 51 6.06 2.72 6.92
N LEU A 52 6.70 3.23 5.86
CA LEU A 52 8.15 3.18 5.71
C LEU A 52 8.86 3.99 6.81
N VAL A 53 8.34 5.16 7.14
CA VAL A 53 8.87 6.00 8.23
C VAL A 53 8.73 5.30 9.58
N LEU A 54 7.58 4.67 9.85
CA LEU A 54 7.33 3.97 11.12
C LEU A 54 8.11 2.66 11.27
N LEU A 55 8.33 1.94 10.17
CA LEU A 55 9.03 0.66 10.15
C LEU A 55 10.56 0.81 10.10
N GLY A 56 11.05 1.91 9.52
CA GLY A 56 12.45 2.30 9.56
C GLY A 56 13.41 1.35 8.81
N LYS A 57 14.71 1.47 9.13
CA LYS A 57 15.80 0.78 8.41
C LYS A 57 15.72 -0.75 8.45
N GLU A 58 15.21 -1.32 9.53
CA GLU A 58 15.06 -2.79 9.66
C GLU A 58 14.15 -3.35 8.56
N PHE A 59 13.06 -2.67 8.24
CA PHE A 59 12.14 -3.13 7.19
C PHE A 59 12.77 -3.06 5.80
N TRP A 60 13.54 -2.01 5.51
CA TRP A 60 14.32 -1.92 4.27
C TRP A 60 15.33 -3.05 4.12
N ILE A 61 16.01 -3.44 5.21
CA ILE A 61 16.94 -4.57 5.21
C ILE A 61 16.18 -5.87 4.91
N ASN A 62 15.01 -6.08 5.54
CA ASN A 62 14.18 -7.26 5.29
C ASN A 62 13.66 -7.32 3.84
N ILE A 63 13.19 -6.20 3.27
CA ILE A 63 12.79 -6.13 1.86
C ILE A 63 13.98 -6.47 0.95
N LYS A 64 15.14 -5.84 1.15
CA LYS A 64 16.34 -6.11 0.35
C LYS A 64 16.78 -7.57 0.45
N ALA A 65 16.76 -8.14 1.66
CA ALA A 65 17.08 -9.54 1.88
C ALA A 65 16.10 -10.47 1.14
N PHE A 66 14.80 -10.15 1.15
CA PHE A 66 13.79 -10.91 0.42
C PHE A 66 14.04 -10.91 -1.10
N PHE A 67 14.30 -9.75 -1.70
CA PHE A 67 14.62 -9.65 -3.13
C PHE A 67 15.98 -10.25 -3.49
N THR A 68 16.96 -10.21 -2.58
CA THR A 68 18.31 -10.74 -2.83
C THR A 68 18.36 -12.26 -2.70
N ARG A 69 17.60 -12.87 -1.78
CA ARG A 69 17.48 -14.34 -1.68
C ARG A 69 16.92 -14.97 -2.95
N LYS A 70 16.07 -14.25 -3.69
CA LYS A 70 15.47 -14.74 -4.94
C LYS A 70 16.48 -14.85 -6.10
N LYS A 71 17.71 -14.35 -5.96
CA LYS A 71 18.74 -14.41 -7.01
C LYS A 71 19.58 -15.70 -6.98
N ILE A 72 19.42 -16.57 -5.98
CA ILE A 72 20.28 -17.77 -5.78
C ILE A 72 19.45 -19.09 -5.85
N SER A 73 18.16 -19.05 -6.15
CA SER A 73 17.36 -20.25 -6.48
C SER A 73 16.94 -20.23 -7.94
#